data_AF-A0A9E6DXK0-F1
#
_entry.id   AF-A0A9E6DXK0-F1
#
_cell.length_a   1.000
_cell.length_b   1.000
_cell.length_c   1.000
_cell.angle_alpha   90.00
_cell.angle_beta   90.00
_cell.angle_gamma   90.00
#
_symmetry.space_group_name_H-M   'P 1'
#
loop_
_entity.id
_entity.type
_entity.pdbx_description
1 polymer ?
#
loop_
_entity_poly.entity_id
_entity_poly.type
_entity_poly.pdbx_seq_one_letter_code
_entity_poly.pdbx_strand_id
1 'polypeptide(L)'
;MLNNVIKLSNHNVISSVPEGADALLFAKIWQQKISENNDVNDVVFIAIDDQRLNALVNALKFYLPTENLLTIPAWDCLPYDRVSPSY
;
A
#
# COMPACT_ATOMS: atom_id res chain seq x y z
N MET A 1 17.74 9.89 -10.55
CA MET A 1 18.87 9.31 -9.76
C MET A 1 18.47 8.10 -8.89
N LEU A 2 17.27 7.51 -9.03
CA LEU A 2 16.85 6.30 -8.29
C LEU A 2 16.00 5.36 -9.17
N ASN A 3 16.38 5.18 -10.44
CA ASN A 3 15.53 4.49 -11.43
C ASN A 3 15.76 2.97 -11.50
N ASN A 4 16.42 2.35 -10.50
CA ASN A 4 16.68 0.90 -10.51
C ASN A 4 17.14 0.33 -9.14
N VAL A 5 16.48 0.72 -8.05
CA VAL A 5 17.12 0.59 -6.72
C VAL A 5 16.77 -0.70 -5.97
N ILE A 6 15.63 -1.33 -6.28
CA ILE A 6 15.15 -2.46 -5.47
C ILE A 6 14.99 -3.69 -6.37
N LYS A 7 15.98 -4.59 -6.31
CA LYS A 7 15.83 -5.93 -6.85
C LYS A 7 14.98 -6.74 -5.88
N LEU A 8 13.69 -6.82 -6.16
CA LEU A 8 12.75 -7.58 -5.35
C LEU A 8 12.95 -9.08 -5.57
N SER A 9 13.18 -9.79 -4.48
CA SER A 9 13.07 -11.26 -4.42
C SER A 9 11.71 -11.66 -3.81
N ASN A 10 11.48 -12.96 -3.56
CA ASN A 10 10.25 -13.42 -2.91
C ASN A 10 10.05 -12.86 -1.49
N HIS A 11 11.13 -12.50 -0.80
CA HIS A 11 11.08 -11.96 0.55
C HIS A 11 12.15 -10.88 0.72
N ASN A 12 11.73 -9.65 0.99
CA ASN A 12 12.64 -8.51 1.16
C ASN A 12 12.32 -7.81 2.47
N VAL A 13 13.36 -7.47 3.22
CA VAL A 13 13.24 -6.63 4.41
C VAL A 13 13.79 -5.25 4.06
N ILE A 14 12.94 -4.24 4.20
CA ILE A 14 13.31 -2.85 3.95
C ILE A 14 13.25 -2.14 5.30
N SER A 15 14.35 -1.48 5.68
CA SER A 15 14.49 -0.79 6.97
C SER A 15 14.93 0.66 6.75
N SER A 16 14.89 1.46 7.80
CA SER A 16 15.26 2.89 7.76
C SER A 16 14.40 3.71 6.78
N VAL A 17 13.14 3.31 6.57
CA VAL A 17 12.17 4.07 5.79
C VAL A 17 11.52 5.11 6.70
N PRO A 18 11.68 6.42 6.44
CA PRO A 18 10.99 7.45 7.20
C PRO A 18 9.47 7.29 7.11
N GLU A 19 8.75 7.76 8.12
CA GLU A 19 7.30 7.77 8.10
C GLU A 19 6.77 8.57 6.89
N GLY A 20 5.80 8.00 6.17
CA GLY A 20 5.24 8.56 4.92
C GLY A 20 6.05 8.26 3.65
N ALA A 21 7.29 7.79 3.76
CA ALA A 21 8.07 7.32 2.59
C ALA A 21 7.67 5.91 2.13
N ASP A 22 6.89 5.20 2.94
CA ASP A 22 6.25 3.92 2.61
C ASP A 22 5.33 4.02 1.39
N ALA A 23 4.52 5.09 1.29
CA ALA A 23 3.68 5.32 0.11
C ALA A 23 4.51 5.54 -1.17
N LEU A 24 5.63 6.28 -1.08
CA LEU A 24 6.54 6.47 -2.20
C LEU A 24 7.21 5.15 -2.61
N LEU A 25 7.64 4.37 -1.63
CA LEU A 25 8.24 3.05 -1.85
C LEU A 25 7.24 2.11 -2.53
N PHE A 26 6.01 2.06 -2.02
CA PHE A 26 4.92 1.27 -2.59
C PHE A 26 4.62 1.67 -4.04
N ALA A 27 4.49 2.98 -4.31
CA ALA A 27 4.26 3.49 -5.66
C ALA A 27 5.38 3.11 -6.64
N LYS A 28 6.64 3.10 -6.20
CA LYS A 28 7.76 2.64 -7.02
C LYS A 28 7.71 1.14 -7.29
N ILE A 29 7.37 0.35 -6.29
CA ILE A 29 7.21 -1.11 -6.45
C ILE A 29 6.09 -1.40 -7.47
N TRP A 30 4.95 -0.70 -7.35
CA TRP A 30 3.84 -0.76 -8.30
C TRP A 30 4.30 -0.43 -9.74
N GLN A 31 4.94 0.72 -9.94
CA GLN A 31 5.44 1.16 -11.24
C GLN A 31 6.49 0.20 -11.84
N GLN A 32 7.35 -0.39 -11.01
CA GLN A 32 8.31 -1.37 -11.48
C GLN A 32 7.60 -2.65 -11.94
N LYS A 33 6.63 -3.15 -11.16
CA LYS A 33 5.86 -4.35 -11.51
C LYS A 33 5.08 -4.20 -12.82
N ILE A 34 4.42 -3.06 -13.01
CA ILE A 34 3.66 -2.79 -14.24
C ILE A 34 4.58 -2.71 -15.47
N SER A 35 5.80 -2.17 -15.30
CA SER A 35 6.79 -2.05 -16.39
C SER A 35 7.39 -3.40 -16.78
N GLU A 36 7.55 -4.32 -15.82
CA GLU A 36 8.13 -5.65 -16.04
C GLU A 36 7.16 -6.63 -16.70
N ASN A 37 5.90 -6.25 -16.95
CA ASN A 37 4.89 -7.01 -17.68
C ASN A 37 4.74 -8.46 -17.15
N ASN A 38 4.86 -8.63 -15.84
CA ASN A 38 4.65 -9.90 -15.16
C ASN A 38 3.15 -10.16 -14.99
N ASP A 39 2.71 -11.42 -15.08
CA ASP A 39 1.31 -11.86 -14.87
C ASP A 39 0.69 -11.43 -13.52
N VAL A 40 1.50 -10.87 -12.59
CA VAL A 40 1.05 -10.34 -11.31
C VAL A 40 0.71 -8.85 -11.46
N ASN A 41 -0.58 -8.56 -11.58
CA ASN A 41 -1.09 -7.22 -11.86
C ASN A 41 -1.44 -6.39 -10.61
N ASP A 42 -1.46 -7.00 -9.42
CA ASP A 42 -1.89 -6.34 -8.18
C ASP A 42 -0.80 -6.33 -7.11
N VAL A 43 -0.75 -5.25 -6.33
CA VAL A 43 0.12 -5.11 -5.16
C VAL A 43 -0.75 -4.80 -3.96
N VAL A 44 -0.61 -5.59 -2.89
CA VAL A 44 -1.39 -5.43 -1.66
C VAL A 44 -0.49 -4.85 -0.57
N PHE A 45 -0.97 -3.78 0.07
CA PHE A 45 -0.36 -3.25 1.28
C PHE A 45 -1.18 -3.68 2.50
N ILE A 46 -0.53 -4.26 3.50
CA ILE A 46 -1.15 -4.59 4.79
C ILE A 46 -0.76 -3.49 5.78
N ALA A 47 -1.69 -2.58 6.05
CA ALA A 47 -1.49 -1.57 7.09
C ALA A 47 -1.60 -2.20 8.48
N ILE A 48 -0.91 -1.61 9.45
CA ILE A 48 -0.95 -2.05 10.85
C ILE A 48 -2.29 -1.72 11.52
N ASP A 49 -2.92 -0.62 11.11
CA ASP A 49 -4.20 -0.12 11.60
C ASP A 49 -4.88 0.77 10.55
N ASP A 50 -6.11 1.18 10.84
CA ASP A 50 -6.91 2.02 9.96
C ASP A 50 -6.35 3.44 9.79
N GLN A 51 -5.69 3.99 10.82
CA GLN A 51 -5.08 5.33 10.73
C GLN A 51 -3.94 5.33 9.70
N ARG A 52 -3.08 4.31 9.72
CA ARG A 52 -2.01 4.11 8.75
C ARG A 52 -2.53 3.79 7.36
N LEU A 53 -3.60 3.00 7.25
CA LEU A 53 -4.27 2.77 5.96
C LEU A 53 -4.71 4.11 5.36
N ASN A 54 -5.43 4.93 6.12
CA ASN A 54 -5.94 6.22 5.66
C ASN A 54 -4.81 7.19 5.27
N ALA A 55 -3.73 7.26 6.07
CA ALA A 55 -2.56 8.07 5.77
C ALA A 55 -1.88 7.63 4.46
N LEU A 56 -1.70 6.32 4.27
CA LEU A 56 -1.11 5.75 3.07
C LEU A 56 -1.99 5.98 1.83
N VAL A 57 -3.30 5.77 1.95
CA VAL A 57 -4.27 6.03 0.86
C VAL A 57 -4.21 7.48 0.40
N ASN A 58 -4.18 8.43 1.33
CA ASN A 58 -4.07 9.85 1.01
C ASN A 58 -2.75 10.18 0.31
N ALA A 59 -1.64 9.59 0.76
CA ALA A 59 -0.34 9.76 0.11
C ALA A 59 -0.27 9.08 -1.27
N LEU A 60 -0.88 7.90 -1.43
CA LEU A 60 -0.90 7.18 -2.70
C LEU A 60 -1.71 7.91 -3.77
N LYS A 61 -2.80 8.59 -3.41
CA LYS A 61 -3.54 9.46 -4.35
C LYS A 61 -2.67 10.55 -4.97
N PHE A 62 -1.62 10.98 -4.27
CA PHE A 62 -0.65 11.93 -4.80
C PHE A 62 0.37 11.26 -5.75
N TYR A 63 0.89 10.08 -5.39
CA TYR A 63 1.91 9.38 -6.19
C TYR A 63 1.36 8.61 -7.39
N LEU A 64 0.13 8.12 -7.30
CA LEU A 64 -0.56 7.28 -8.27
C LEU A 64 -1.97 7.83 -8.59
N PRO A 65 -2.09 9.06 -9.14
CA PRO A 65 -3.37 9.76 -9.28
C PRO A 65 -4.32 9.11 -10.30
N THR A 66 -3.80 8.29 -11.22
CA THR A 66 -4.56 7.65 -12.30
C THR A 66 -4.81 6.16 -12.07
N GLU A 67 -4.23 5.58 -11.03
CA GLU A 67 -4.30 4.15 -10.76
C GLU A 67 -5.52 3.81 -9.91
N ASN A 68 -6.01 2.58 -10.04
CA ASN A 68 -7.11 2.10 -9.20
C ASN A 68 -6.60 1.72 -7.81
N LEU A 69 -7.12 2.39 -6.78
CA LEU A 69 -6.79 2.09 -5.39
C LEU A 69 -8.01 1.51 -4.68
N LEU A 70 -7.94 0.21 -4.37
CA LEU A 70 -8.95 -0.48 -3.58
C LEU A 70 -8.54 -0.49 -2.11
N THR A 71 -9.47 -0.09 -1.24
CA THR A 71 -9.27 -0.11 0.21
C THR A 71 -10.24 -1.09 0.84
N ILE A 72 -9.72 -1.93 1.73
CA ILE A 72 -10.52 -2.82 2.58
C ILE A 72 -10.38 -2.28 4.01
N PRO A 73 -11.28 -1.38 4.45
CA PRO A 73 -11.17 -0.79 5.78
C PRO A 73 -11.46 -1.84 6.86
N ALA A 74 -10.94 -1.59 8.06
CA ALA A 74 -11.37 -2.34 9.23
C ALA A 74 -12.85 -2.05 9.53
N TRP A 75 -13.54 -2.99 10.15
CA TRP A 75 -14.84 -2.68 10.74
C TRP A 75 -14.66 -1.72 11.92
N ASP A 76 -15.58 -0.77 12.07
CA ASP A 76 -15.65 0.18 13.18
C ASP A 76 -16.18 -0.46 14.48
N CYS A 77 -16.43 -1.76 14.47
CA CYS A 77 -16.93 -2.53 15.59
C CYS A 77 -15.88 -3.51 16.15
N LEU A 78 -16.05 -3.87 17.43
CA LEU A 78 -15.18 -4.84 18.07
C LEU A 78 -15.59 -6.29 17.73
N PRO A 79 -14.70 -7.28 17.93
CA PRO A 79 -15.09 -8.67 17.87
C PRO A 79 -16.26 -8.96 18.82
N TYR A 80 -17.34 -9.55 18.28
CA TYR A 80 -18.59 -9.84 18.99
C TYR A 80 -19.39 -8.61 19.46
N ASP A 81 -19.18 -7.46 18.82
CA ASP A 81 -20.08 -6.31 18.99
C ASP A 81 -21.50 -6.64 18.49
N ARG A 82 -22.49 -6.01 19.12
CA ARG A 82 -23.91 -6.17 18.79
C ARG A 82 -24.37 -5.11 17.79
N VAL A 83 -23.50 -4.16 17.46
CA VAL A 83 -23.72 -3.14 16.43
C VAL A 83 -23.02 -3.59 15.16
N SER A 84 -23.75 -3.60 14.05
CA SER A 84 -23.18 -3.88 12.73
C SER A 84 -22.18 -2.78 12.33
N PRO A 85 -21.15 -3.10 11.54
CA PRO A 85 -20.26 -2.10 11.01
C PRO A 85 -21.00 -1.01 10.22
N SER A 86 -20.55 0.24 10.33
CA SER A 86 -21.15 1.39 9.65
C SER A 86 -20.32 1.74 8.40
N TYR A 87 -20.61 1.15 7.25
CA TYR A 87 -20.00 1.51 5.96
C TYR A 87 -20.98 1.31 4.79
#